data_AF-A0A0K0G8L9-F1
#
_entry.id   AF-A0A0K0G8L9-F1
#
_cell.length_a   1.000
_cell.length_b   1.000
_cell.length_c   1.000
_cell.angle_alpha   90.00
_cell.angle_beta   90.00
_cell.angle_gamma   90.00
#
_symmetry.space_group_name_H-M   'P 1'
#
loop_
_entity.id
_entity.type
_entity.pdbx_description
1 polymer ?
#
loop_
_entity_poly.entity_id
_entity_poly.type
_entity_poly.pdbx_seq_one_letter_code
_entity_poly.pdbx_strand_id
1 'polypeptide(L)'
;MKVAVIGCTHAGTAAINNILNLYPDAQIDVFEKNDNVSFLSCGIALYVGGVVNDPNGLFYASVEQFEKQGVRMHMNHEVTSCDINNKQLQARDMKTNETKDYNYDKLIITSGSWPVTPPISGSDLENVLLCKNFAHANEIIKRSESVENVVVVGAGYIGVELVEAFEQNGKNVTLIDSEERILNRYLDDTFTAPVETTFTERGVELALGQTVSKFEGTNTVEKVITDKGEYRADLVVMCIGFRPNTELFKGQIDMLGNGAIIVDEYMQTSVKDVYAAGDCCAVYYNATKQPAYIPLATNAVRMGTLVAHNLVTPVLAHPGTQGTSGLKIYDHNIASTGLTESAATLAGLSVDSAYIEDQYRPEFMPENALIQLKLVYEIETHRIVGAQVISDADFTQAINTISVGIANNMTIEQLALTDFFFQPHYNKPVNYLNQVALEAMAKESKKVNKETVPA
;
A
#
# COMPACT_ATOMS: atom_id res chain seq x y z
N MET A 1 1.43 -15.23 30.59
CA MET A 1 2.33 -15.07 29.43
C MET A 1 2.58 -13.58 29.25
N LYS A 2 3.84 -13.15 29.10
CA LYS A 2 4.22 -11.77 28.82
C LYS A 2 4.43 -11.56 27.32
N VAL A 3 3.70 -10.63 26.73
CA VAL A 3 3.75 -10.31 25.31
C VAL A 3 4.27 -8.89 25.15
N ALA A 4 5.39 -8.72 24.45
CA ALA A 4 5.88 -7.41 24.04
C ALA A 4 5.47 -7.13 22.59
N VAL A 5 4.91 -5.95 22.33
CA VAL A 5 4.53 -5.48 20.99
C VAL A 5 5.33 -4.22 20.68
N ILE A 6 6.10 -4.22 19.59
CA ILE A 6 6.91 -3.07 19.16
C ILE A 6 6.22 -2.38 17.99
N GLY A 7 5.67 -1.19 18.20
CA GLY A 7 4.90 -0.39 17.24
C GLY A 7 3.40 -0.72 17.24
N CYS A 8 2.54 0.30 17.17
CA CYS A 8 1.10 0.15 17.37
C CYS A 8 0.26 1.08 16.46
N THR A 9 0.50 1.04 15.15
CA THR A 9 -0.42 1.68 14.17
C THR A 9 -1.53 0.72 13.75
N HIS A 10 -1.29 -0.13 12.74
CA HIS A 10 -2.32 -1.05 12.22
C HIS A 10 -2.13 -2.49 12.69
N ALA A 11 -0.97 -3.08 12.41
CA ALA A 11 -0.70 -4.48 12.73
C ALA A 11 -0.66 -4.73 14.24
N GLY A 12 0.00 -3.85 15.00
CA GLY A 12 0.03 -3.93 16.47
C GLY A 12 -1.38 -3.83 17.07
N THR A 13 -2.16 -2.83 16.64
CA THR A 13 -3.55 -2.65 17.06
C THR A 13 -4.42 -3.88 16.75
N ALA A 14 -4.28 -4.47 15.56
CA ALA A 14 -5.00 -5.68 15.18
C ALA A 14 -4.57 -6.89 16.04
N ALA A 15 -3.28 -7.04 16.32
CA ALA A 15 -2.76 -8.09 17.18
C ALA A 15 -3.31 -7.96 18.61
N ILE A 16 -3.21 -6.78 19.22
CA ILE A 16 -3.67 -6.54 20.60
C ILE A 16 -5.17 -6.83 20.75
N ASN A 17 -6.00 -6.30 19.85
CA ASN A 17 -7.45 -6.52 19.88
C ASN A 17 -7.81 -8.02 19.88
N ASN A 18 -7.09 -8.84 19.11
CA ASN A 18 -7.34 -10.27 19.06
C ASN A 18 -6.72 -11.02 20.25
N ILE A 19 -5.53 -10.61 20.73
CA ILE A 19 -4.88 -11.23 21.90
C ILE A 19 -5.74 -11.05 23.15
N LEU A 20 -6.32 -9.87 23.37
CA LEU A 20 -7.19 -9.60 24.51
C LEU A 20 -8.39 -10.55 24.57
N ASN A 21 -8.91 -10.96 23.41
CA ASN A 21 -10.02 -11.91 23.33
C ASN A 21 -9.56 -13.36 23.49
N LEU A 22 -8.42 -13.73 22.90
CA LEU A 22 -7.93 -15.11 22.85
C LEU A 22 -7.14 -15.54 24.09
N TYR A 23 -6.48 -14.59 24.76
CA TYR A 23 -5.59 -14.81 25.90
C TYR A 23 -5.83 -13.75 26.99
N PRO A 24 -6.97 -13.80 27.71
CA PRO A 24 -7.35 -12.77 28.69
C PRO A 24 -6.35 -12.62 29.85
N ASP A 25 -5.55 -13.66 30.14
CA ASP A 25 -4.51 -13.64 31.19
C ASP A 25 -3.13 -13.17 30.66
N ALA A 26 -3.03 -12.75 29.39
CA ALA A 26 -1.78 -12.24 28.84
C ALA A 26 -1.44 -10.86 29.41
N GLN A 27 -0.18 -10.69 29.81
CA GLN A 27 0.35 -9.38 30.19
C GLN A 27 0.96 -8.75 28.95
N ILE A 28 0.31 -7.71 28.42
CA ILE A 28 0.71 -7.08 27.15
C ILE A 28 1.42 -5.76 27.45
N ASP A 29 2.67 -5.62 27.02
CA ASP A 29 3.42 -4.36 26.96
C ASP A 29 3.50 -3.91 25.50
N VAL A 30 3.08 -2.68 25.21
CA VAL A 30 3.13 -2.10 23.87
C VAL A 30 4.06 -0.90 23.90
N PHE A 31 5.00 -0.84 22.98
CA PHE A 31 5.96 0.27 22.86
C PHE A 31 5.71 1.02 21.55
N GLU A 32 5.28 2.28 21.65
CA GLU A 32 4.99 3.14 20.51
C GLU A 32 5.75 4.46 20.65
N LYS A 33 6.47 4.84 19.58
CA LYS A 33 7.26 6.08 19.53
C LYS A 33 6.38 7.31 19.46
N ASN A 34 5.25 7.21 18.76
CA ASN A 34 4.30 8.30 18.65
C ASN A 34 3.50 8.44 19.95
N ASP A 35 2.73 9.53 20.06
CA ASP A 35 1.79 9.78 21.15
C ASP A 35 0.36 9.28 20.85
N ASN A 36 0.16 8.67 19.68
CA ASN A 36 -1.10 8.15 19.19
C ASN A 36 -0.94 6.75 18.59
N VAL A 37 -2.06 6.05 18.41
CA VAL A 37 -2.16 4.70 17.82
C VAL A 37 -3.24 4.69 16.75
N SER A 38 -3.21 3.73 15.83
CA SER A 38 -4.30 3.50 14.85
C SER A 38 -4.61 4.64 13.86
N PHE A 39 -3.70 5.60 13.69
CA PHE A 39 -3.86 6.64 12.68
C PHE A 39 -3.95 6.05 11.27
N LEU A 40 -4.98 6.45 10.52
CA LEU A 40 -5.24 6.06 9.14
C LEU A 40 -4.46 6.96 8.18
N SER A 41 -3.23 6.59 7.85
CA SER A 41 -2.39 7.33 6.90
C SER A 41 -3.03 7.51 5.51
N CYS A 42 -3.93 6.61 5.10
CA CYS A 42 -4.71 6.76 3.87
C CYS A 42 -5.65 7.98 3.88
N GLY A 43 -5.95 8.53 5.06
CA GLY A 43 -6.71 9.76 5.19
C GLY A 43 -5.88 11.04 5.07
N ILE A 44 -4.55 10.98 4.90
CA ILE A 44 -3.72 12.19 4.84
C ILE A 44 -4.09 13.04 3.63
N ALA A 45 -4.13 12.47 2.42
CA ALA A 45 -4.47 13.22 1.22
C ALA A 45 -5.91 13.78 1.29
N LEU A 46 -6.86 13.00 1.83
CA LEU A 46 -8.23 13.45 2.07
C LEU A 46 -8.29 14.58 3.10
N TYR A 47 -7.43 14.56 4.12
CA TYR A 47 -7.36 15.62 5.13
C TYR A 47 -6.72 16.89 4.57
N VAL A 48 -5.63 16.74 3.80
CA VAL A 48 -5.01 17.83 3.04
C VAL A 48 -6.03 18.47 2.10
N GLY A 49 -6.77 17.66 1.33
CA GLY A 49 -7.81 18.12 0.40
C GLY A 49 -9.10 18.62 1.08
N GLY A 50 -9.17 18.67 2.41
CA GLY A 50 -10.33 19.22 3.14
C GLY A 50 -11.57 18.32 3.19
N VAL A 51 -11.48 17.06 2.75
CA VAL A 51 -12.58 16.08 2.82
C VAL A 51 -12.81 15.63 4.27
N VAL A 52 -11.74 15.52 5.06
CA VAL A 52 -11.82 15.14 6.48
C VAL A 52 -12.06 16.38 7.34
N ASN A 53 -13.30 16.54 7.83
CA ASN A 53 -13.68 17.67 8.69
C ASN A 53 -13.15 17.55 10.12
N ASP A 54 -13.14 16.34 10.69
CA ASP A 54 -12.65 16.07 12.04
C ASP A 54 -11.50 15.05 11.98
N PRO A 55 -10.25 15.47 12.26
CA PRO A 55 -9.10 14.57 12.21
C PRO A 55 -9.18 13.44 13.23
N ASN A 56 -10.00 13.54 14.28
CA ASN A 56 -10.22 12.42 15.21
C ASN A 56 -10.88 11.22 14.53
N GLY A 57 -11.62 11.45 13.43
CA GLY A 57 -12.19 10.37 12.61
C GLY A 57 -11.15 9.52 11.89
N LEU A 58 -9.88 9.93 11.86
CA LEU A 58 -8.76 9.17 11.29
C LEU A 58 -8.15 8.16 12.26
N PHE A 59 -8.74 7.99 13.45
CA PHE A 59 -8.29 7.04 14.47
C PHE A 59 -9.42 6.07 14.78
N TYR A 60 -9.15 4.76 14.75
CA TYR A 60 -10.17 3.73 15.00
C TYR A 60 -9.96 2.98 16.32
N ALA A 61 -8.91 3.31 17.08
CA ALA A 61 -8.66 2.85 18.43
C ALA A 61 -7.98 3.96 19.25
N SER A 62 -7.99 3.82 20.57
CA SER A 62 -7.32 4.77 21.47
C SER A 62 -6.48 4.07 22.53
N VAL A 63 -5.48 4.79 23.04
CA VAL A 63 -4.62 4.34 24.15
C VAL A 63 -5.46 4.03 25.39
N GLU A 64 -6.37 4.95 25.73
CA GLU A 64 -7.26 4.84 26.89
C GLU A 64 -8.16 3.60 26.84
N GLN A 65 -8.61 3.21 25.64
CA GLN A 65 -9.39 2.00 25.45
C GLN A 65 -8.57 0.76 25.80
N PHE A 66 -7.33 0.68 25.31
CA PHE A 66 -6.44 -0.46 25.59
C PHE A 66 -6.02 -0.52 27.06
N GLU A 67 -5.72 0.62 27.69
CA GLU A 67 -5.38 0.67 29.12
C GLU A 67 -6.54 0.21 30.01
N LYS A 68 -7.80 0.58 29.68
CA LYS A 68 -9.00 0.08 30.37
C LYS A 68 -9.16 -1.44 30.24
N GLN A 69 -8.59 -2.05 29.20
CA GLN A 69 -8.58 -3.49 28.97
C GLN A 69 -7.34 -4.18 29.59
N GLY A 70 -6.49 -3.43 30.31
CA GLY A 70 -5.33 -3.98 31.02
C GLY A 70 -4.03 -4.05 30.21
N VAL A 71 -4.00 -3.45 29.01
CA VAL A 71 -2.78 -3.33 28.20
C VAL A 71 -1.90 -2.22 28.77
N ARG A 72 -0.58 -2.47 28.90
CA ARG A 72 0.40 -1.46 29.31
C ARG A 72 0.91 -0.73 28.08
N MET A 73 0.38 0.47 27.85
CA MET A 73 0.69 1.30 26.69
C MET A 73 1.87 2.25 27.00
N HIS A 74 3.07 1.86 26.61
CA HIS A 74 4.27 2.71 26.69
C HIS A 74 4.33 3.63 25.46
N MET A 75 3.56 4.71 25.50
CA MET A 75 3.54 5.74 24.46
C MET A 75 4.74 6.67 24.58
N ASN A 76 5.18 7.31 23.49
CA ASN A 76 6.43 8.06 23.44
C ASN A 76 7.65 7.23 23.93
N HIS A 77 7.63 5.92 23.70
CA HIS A 77 8.74 5.03 24.05
C HIS A 77 9.36 4.44 22.79
N GLU A 78 10.66 4.67 22.65
CA GLU A 78 11.47 4.07 21.59
C GLU A 78 12.13 2.80 22.12
N VAL A 79 11.87 1.66 21.48
CA VAL A 79 12.72 0.48 21.68
C VAL A 79 14.08 0.76 21.03
N THR A 80 15.12 0.84 21.85
CA THR A 80 16.49 1.19 21.43
C THR A 80 17.37 -0.03 21.20
N SER A 81 17.06 -1.14 21.86
CA SER A 81 17.73 -2.43 21.66
C SER A 81 16.77 -3.59 21.93
N CYS A 82 17.00 -4.72 21.26
CA CYS A 82 16.28 -5.96 21.51
C CYS A 82 17.25 -7.13 21.38
N ASP A 83 17.49 -7.82 22.50
CA ASP A 83 18.24 -9.05 22.57
C ASP A 83 17.26 -10.22 22.50
N ILE A 84 17.09 -10.77 21.30
CA ILE A 84 16.12 -11.82 21.05
C ILE A 84 16.49 -13.11 21.79
N ASN A 85 17.78 -13.41 21.92
CA ASN A 85 18.27 -14.64 22.54
C ASN A 85 17.98 -14.66 24.04
N ASN A 86 18.17 -13.52 24.70
CA ASN A 86 17.89 -13.35 26.13
C ASN A 86 16.44 -12.92 26.42
N LYS A 87 15.60 -12.78 25.37
CA LYS A 87 14.19 -12.35 25.45
C LYS A 87 13.98 -11.06 26.24
N GLN A 88 14.80 -10.07 25.93
CA GLN A 88 14.81 -8.78 26.59
C GLN A 88 14.85 -7.65 25.56
N LEU A 89 14.16 -6.55 25.85
CA LEU A 89 14.26 -5.31 25.09
C LEU A 89 14.52 -4.13 26.02
N GLN A 90 15.14 -3.08 25.49
CA GLN A 90 15.25 -1.78 26.15
C GLN A 90 14.37 -0.78 25.48
N ALA A 91 13.60 -0.04 26.28
CA ALA A 91 12.81 1.09 25.80
C ALA A 91 13.23 2.37 26.52
N ARG A 92 13.39 3.44 25.74
CA ARG A 92 13.67 4.79 26.19
C ARG A 92 12.39 5.63 26.15
N ASP A 93 12.01 6.19 27.28
CA ASP A 93 10.99 7.24 27.35
C ASP A 93 11.55 8.50 26.68
N MET A 94 10.93 8.94 25.59
CA MET A 94 11.40 10.07 24.79
C MET A 94 11.17 11.42 25.49
N LYS A 95 10.33 11.48 26.54
CA LYS A 95 10.08 12.69 27.33
C LYS A 95 11.12 12.87 28.42
N THR A 96 11.54 11.79 29.08
CA THR A 96 12.46 11.83 30.23
C THR A 96 13.90 11.40 29.88
N ASN A 97 14.09 10.76 28.72
CA ASN A 97 15.31 10.04 28.31
C ASN A 97 15.70 8.87 29.23
N GLU A 98 14.86 8.48 30.19
CA GLU A 98 15.08 7.28 31.01
C GLU A 98 14.96 6.02 30.15
N THR A 99 15.86 5.05 30.34
CA THR A 99 15.85 3.76 29.62
C THR A 99 15.63 2.62 30.60
N LYS A 100 14.76 1.66 30.25
CA LYS A 100 14.41 0.51 31.09
C LYS A 100 14.44 -0.79 30.30
N ASP A 101 14.82 -1.87 30.98
CA ASP A 101 14.78 -3.24 30.45
C ASP A 101 13.40 -3.89 30.68
N TYR A 102 12.94 -4.63 29.67
CA TYR A 102 11.68 -5.37 29.69
C TYR A 102 11.90 -6.80 29.20
N ASN A 103 11.49 -7.79 29.99
CA ASN A 103 11.55 -9.20 29.62
C ASN A 103 10.20 -9.67 29.06
N TYR A 104 10.21 -10.53 28.05
CA TYR A 104 9.01 -11.07 27.42
C TYR A 104 9.05 -12.60 27.27
N ASP A 105 7.88 -13.23 27.13
CA ASP A 105 7.78 -14.63 26.72
C ASP A 105 7.65 -14.72 25.18
N LYS A 106 6.87 -13.80 24.60
CA LYS A 106 6.59 -13.64 23.16
C LYS A 106 6.86 -12.20 22.72
N LEU A 107 7.46 -12.03 21.54
CA LEU A 107 7.69 -10.74 20.91
C LEU A 107 6.89 -10.62 19.61
N ILE A 108 6.20 -9.50 19.43
CA ILE A 108 5.46 -9.16 18.21
C ILE A 108 6.07 -7.88 17.64
N ILE A 109 6.71 -7.99 16.49
CA ILE A 109 7.33 -6.88 15.78
C ILE A 109 6.31 -6.32 14.79
N THR A 110 5.84 -5.10 15.07
CA THR A 110 4.89 -4.36 14.25
C THR A 110 5.40 -2.93 14.02
N SER A 111 6.72 -2.79 13.90
CA SER A 111 7.46 -1.53 13.78
C SER A 111 7.22 -0.81 12.45
N GLY A 112 6.54 -1.48 11.52
CA GLY A 112 6.10 -0.95 10.25
C GLY A 112 7.27 -0.54 9.36
N SER A 113 7.12 0.61 8.73
CA SER A 113 8.02 1.15 7.72
C SER A 113 8.34 2.62 7.97
N TRP A 114 9.34 3.18 7.29
CA TRP A 114 9.65 4.61 7.30
C TRP A 114 9.86 5.13 5.88
N PRO A 115 9.51 6.39 5.54
CA PRO A 115 9.76 6.93 4.21
C PRO A 115 11.23 6.84 3.85
N VAL A 116 11.53 6.58 2.58
CA VAL A 116 12.92 6.59 2.10
C VAL A 116 13.43 8.02 2.10
N THR A 117 14.55 8.26 2.79
CA THR A 117 15.22 9.56 2.88
C THR A 117 16.59 9.48 2.20
N PRO A 118 16.68 9.67 0.88
CA PRO A 118 17.95 9.67 0.17
C PRO A 118 18.79 10.88 0.62
N PRO A 119 20.13 10.76 0.64
CA PRO A 119 21.02 11.84 1.07
C PRO A 119 21.14 12.92 -0.01
N ILE A 120 20.04 13.65 -0.28
CA ILE A 120 19.98 14.75 -1.24
C ILE A 120 20.34 16.04 -0.50
N SER A 121 21.23 16.86 -1.07
CA SER A 121 21.58 18.16 -0.49
C SER A 121 20.32 19.02 -0.29
N GLY A 122 20.14 19.56 0.92
CA GLY A 122 19.00 20.40 1.28
C GLY A 122 17.73 19.64 1.66
N SER A 123 17.77 18.30 1.77
CA SER A 123 16.61 17.52 2.22
C SER A 123 16.21 17.77 3.69
N ASP A 124 17.05 18.47 4.44
CA ASP A 124 16.87 18.87 5.83
C ASP A 124 16.26 20.28 6.01
N LEU A 125 15.98 20.98 4.90
CA LEU A 125 15.26 22.27 4.92
C LEU A 125 13.85 22.10 5.51
N GLU A 126 13.38 23.09 6.27
CA GLU A 126 12.23 22.94 7.18
C GLU A 126 10.89 22.59 6.50
N ASN A 127 10.72 22.97 5.24
CA ASN A 127 9.53 22.76 4.42
C ASN A 127 9.73 21.66 3.36
N VAL A 128 10.76 20.82 3.52
CA VAL A 128 10.88 19.52 2.84
C VAL A 128 10.33 18.45 3.78
N LEU A 129 9.07 18.09 3.57
CA LEU A 129 8.30 17.29 4.51
C LEU A 129 8.20 15.83 4.05
N LEU A 130 8.15 14.93 5.03
CA LEU A 130 7.75 13.56 4.82
C LEU A 130 6.23 13.43 4.89
N CYS A 131 5.67 12.38 4.29
CA CYS A 131 4.25 12.04 4.42
C CYS A 131 4.10 10.60 4.93
N LYS A 132 3.69 10.42 6.21
CA LYS A 132 3.47 9.08 6.78
C LYS A 132 2.50 9.05 7.95
N ASN A 133 2.77 9.82 9.00
CA ASN A 133 2.04 9.74 10.27
C ASN A 133 1.21 11.01 10.50
N PHE A 134 0.49 11.04 11.62
CA PHE A 134 -0.38 12.16 11.95
C PHE A 134 0.37 13.49 12.10
N ALA A 135 1.56 13.46 12.69
CA ALA A 135 2.41 14.65 12.83
C ALA A 135 2.80 15.23 11.46
N HIS A 136 3.20 14.37 10.51
CA HIS A 136 3.48 14.78 9.14
C HIS A 136 2.25 15.39 8.46
N ALA A 137 1.07 14.78 8.62
CA ALA A 137 -0.17 15.29 8.05
C ALA A 137 -0.49 16.71 8.54
N ASN A 138 -0.40 16.93 9.86
CA ASN A 138 -0.65 18.25 10.46
C ASN A 138 0.36 19.30 9.99
N GLU A 139 1.65 18.94 9.90
CA GLU A 139 2.67 19.87 9.42
C GLU A 139 2.49 20.21 7.93
N ILE A 140 2.14 19.22 7.11
CA ILE A 140 1.81 19.45 5.69
C ILE A 140 0.65 20.45 5.57
N ILE A 141 -0.46 20.22 6.29
CA ILE A 141 -1.64 21.09 6.24
C ILE A 141 -1.27 22.50 6.68
N LYS A 142 -0.65 22.63 7.85
CA LYS A 142 -0.24 23.92 8.40
C LYS A 142 0.66 24.71 7.44
N ARG A 143 1.65 24.06 6.83
CA ARG A 143 2.57 24.72 5.87
C ARG A 143 1.85 25.04 4.55
N SER A 144 0.90 24.20 4.13
CA SER A 144 0.14 24.40 2.89
C SER A 144 -0.75 25.64 2.89
N GLU A 145 -1.18 26.14 4.07
CA GLU A 145 -2.05 27.32 4.17
C GLU A 145 -1.41 28.59 3.59
N SER A 146 -0.11 28.77 3.76
CA SER A 146 0.60 30.01 3.46
C SER A 146 1.44 29.98 2.17
N VAL A 147 1.36 28.90 1.39
CA VAL A 147 2.21 28.69 0.21
C VAL A 147 1.39 28.63 -1.08
N GLU A 148 2.04 28.90 -2.21
CA GLU A 148 1.42 28.87 -3.54
C GLU A 148 1.94 27.70 -4.38
N ASN A 149 3.24 27.42 -4.34
CA ASN A 149 3.90 26.42 -5.19
C ASN A 149 4.29 25.18 -4.37
N VAL A 150 3.70 24.03 -4.68
CA VAL A 150 3.94 22.76 -3.99
C VAL A 150 4.58 21.77 -4.95
N VAL A 151 5.71 21.18 -4.55
CA VAL A 151 6.35 20.10 -5.31
C VAL A 151 6.15 18.78 -4.58
N VAL A 152 5.59 17.79 -5.26
CA VAL A 152 5.46 16.43 -4.77
C VAL A 152 6.51 15.56 -5.47
N VAL A 153 7.37 14.90 -4.69
CA VAL A 153 8.45 14.06 -5.22
C VAL A 153 8.08 12.59 -5.02
N GLY A 154 7.87 11.87 -6.10
CA GLY A 154 7.43 10.47 -6.15
C GLY A 154 5.97 10.35 -6.59
N ALA A 155 5.73 9.79 -7.77
CA ALA A 155 4.45 9.56 -8.41
C ALA A 155 3.87 8.16 -8.12
N GLY A 156 4.13 7.63 -6.93
CA GLY A 156 3.40 6.48 -6.39
C GLY A 156 2.02 6.88 -5.85
N TYR A 157 1.30 5.93 -5.25
CA TYR A 157 -0.05 6.14 -4.70
C TYR A 157 -0.18 7.43 -3.87
N ILE A 158 0.68 7.59 -2.86
CA ILE A 158 0.65 8.76 -1.96
C ILE A 158 0.85 10.08 -2.71
N GLY A 159 1.82 10.12 -3.63
CA GLY A 159 2.13 11.35 -4.34
C GLY A 159 1.01 11.77 -5.28
N VAL A 160 0.42 10.81 -6.00
CA VAL A 160 -0.70 11.06 -6.91
C VAL A 160 -1.93 11.57 -6.15
N GLU A 161 -2.28 10.99 -5.00
CA GLU A 161 -3.38 11.50 -4.17
C GLU A 161 -3.10 12.91 -3.61
N LEU A 162 -1.85 13.19 -3.21
CA LEU A 162 -1.47 14.52 -2.72
C LEU A 162 -1.50 15.58 -3.82
N VAL A 163 -1.13 15.23 -5.05
CA VAL A 163 -1.19 16.15 -6.20
C VAL A 163 -2.61 16.64 -6.42
N GLU A 164 -3.59 15.72 -6.46
CA GLU A 164 -5.01 16.09 -6.54
C GLU A 164 -5.41 16.98 -5.36
N ALA A 165 -5.06 16.59 -4.13
CA ALA A 165 -5.44 17.32 -2.92
C ALA A 165 -4.91 18.76 -2.91
N PHE A 166 -3.66 18.98 -3.33
CA PHE A 166 -3.08 20.32 -3.41
C PHE A 166 -3.66 21.14 -4.56
N GLU A 167 -3.87 20.53 -5.73
CA GLU A 167 -4.47 21.24 -6.87
C GLU A 167 -5.90 21.67 -6.57
N GLN A 168 -6.72 20.81 -5.96
CA GLN A 168 -8.09 21.17 -5.53
C GLN A 168 -8.11 22.30 -4.50
N ASN A 169 -7.05 22.46 -3.72
CA ASN A 169 -6.84 23.58 -2.80
C ASN A 169 -6.24 24.83 -3.46
N GLY A 170 -6.18 24.87 -4.79
CA GLY A 170 -5.74 26.03 -5.57
C GLY A 170 -4.24 26.27 -5.53
N LYS A 171 -3.43 25.23 -5.29
CA LYS A 171 -1.96 25.33 -5.34
C LYS A 171 -1.45 25.10 -6.76
N ASN A 172 -0.32 25.72 -7.09
CA ASN A 172 0.46 25.37 -8.28
C ASN A 172 1.28 24.11 -7.94
N VAL A 173 0.97 22.99 -8.58
CA VAL A 173 1.56 21.69 -8.23
C VAL A 173 2.50 21.20 -9.32
N THR A 174 3.71 20.82 -8.92
CA THR A 174 4.63 20.05 -9.77
C THR A 174 4.80 18.64 -9.20
N LEU A 175 4.58 17.61 -10.02
CA LEU A 175 4.85 16.21 -9.68
C LEU A 175 6.14 15.76 -10.34
N ILE A 176 7.15 15.40 -9.54
CA ILE A 176 8.45 14.91 -10.01
C ILE A 176 8.55 13.41 -9.72
N ASP A 177 8.91 12.60 -10.71
CA ASP A 177 9.31 11.20 -10.50
C ASP A 177 10.45 10.81 -11.47
N SER A 178 11.33 9.94 -11.03
CA SER A 178 12.42 9.37 -11.85
C SER A 178 11.93 8.47 -12.98
N GLU A 179 10.72 7.94 -12.85
CA GLU A 179 10.07 7.06 -13.82
C GLU A 179 9.29 7.88 -14.84
N GLU A 180 9.16 7.35 -16.06
CA GLU A 180 8.53 8.04 -17.19
C GLU A 180 6.99 8.12 -17.09
N ARG A 181 6.38 7.44 -16.11
CA ARG A 181 4.92 7.37 -15.91
C ARG A 181 4.57 7.40 -14.43
N ILE A 182 3.42 7.97 -14.09
CA ILE A 182 2.86 7.86 -12.73
C ILE A 182 2.45 6.40 -12.46
N LEU A 183 2.41 5.99 -11.20
CA LEU A 183 1.91 4.68 -10.76
C LEU A 183 2.53 3.48 -11.52
N ASN A 184 3.75 3.64 -12.07
CA ASN A 184 4.39 2.69 -12.99
C ASN A 184 4.51 1.26 -12.45
N ARG A 185 4.60 1.10 -11.13
CA ARG A 185 4.68 -0.20 -10.43
C ARG A 185 3.34 -0.89 -10.23
N TYR A 186 2.24 -0.15 -10.37
CA TYR A 186 0.89 -0.61 -10.03
C TYR A 186 0.02 -0.82 -11.26
N LEU A 187 0.29 -0.04 -12.31
CA LEU A 187 -0.57 0.08 -13.48
C LEU A 187 0.23 0.12 -14.78
N ASP A 188 -0.31 -0.53 -15.81
CA ASP A 188 0.14 -0.40 -17.20
C ASP A 188 -0.26 0.97 -17.76
N ASP A 189 0.44 1.41 -18.81
CA ASP A 189 0.31 2.74 -19.44
C ASP A 189 -1.14 3.13 -19.78
N THR A 190 -1.93 2.17 -20.30
CA THR A 190 -3.34 2.36 -20.63
C THR A 190 -4.18 2.87 -19.44
N PHE A 191 -3.78 2.57 -18.21
CA PHE A 191 -4.48 2.98 -16.98
C PHE A 191 -3.86 4.21 -16.32
N THR A 192 -2.64 4.62 -16.70
CA THR A 192 -1.96 5.80 -16.14
C THR A 192 -2.15 7.04 -17.02
N ALA A 193 -2.15 6.86 -18.35
CA ALA A 193 -2.27 7.95 -19.31
C ALA A 193 -3.55 8.82 -19.17
N PRO A 194 -4.74 8.26 -18.85
CA PRO A 194 -5.94 9.08 -18.63
C PRO A 194 -5.76 10.04 -17.43
N VAL A 195 -5.12 9.57 -16.35
CA VAL A 195 -4.88 10.37 -15.14
C VAL A 195 -3.82 11.45 -15.40
N GLU A 196 -2.73 11.12 -16.10
CA GLU A 196 -1.71 12.10 -16.50
C GLU A 196 -2.30 13.21 -17.40
N THR A 197 -3.22 12.84 -18.30
CA THR A 197 -3.97 13.79 -19.12
C THR A 197 -4.80 14.72 -18.23
N THR A 198 -5.58 14.17 -17.29
CA THR A 198 -6.36 14.97 -16.35
C THR A 198 -5.49 15.91 -15.51
N PHE A 199 -4.32 15.46 -15.03
CA PHE A 199 -3.38 16.34 -14.32
C PHE A 199 -2.93 17.51 -15.20
N THR A 200 -2.52 17.24 -16.43
CA THR A 200 -2.05 18.28 -17.36
C THR A 200 -3.16 19.27 -17.71
N GLU A 201 -4.38 18.80 -17.96
CA GLU A 201 -5.55 19.64 -18.27
C GLU A 201 -5.94 20.55 -17.10
N ARG A 202 -5.64 20.13 -15.87
CA ARG A 202 -5.88 20.89 -14.64
C ARG A 202 -4.68 21.77 -14.23
N GLY A 203 -3.64 21.83 -15.06
CA GLY A 203 -2.49 22.72 -14.85
C GLY A 203 -1.44 22.18 -13.88
N VAL A 204 -1.48 20.89 -13.53
CA VAL A 204 -0.40 20.23 -12.80
C VAL A 204 0.79 20.05 -13.74
N GLU A 205 1.98 20.45 -13.29
CA GLU A 205 3.21 20.25 -14.04
C GLU A 205 3.78 18.85 -13.79
N LEU A 206 3.80 18.01 -14.83
CA LEU A 206 4.36 16.66 -14.77
C LEU A 206 5.84 16.67 -15.18
N ALA A 207 6.72 16.51 -14.20
CA ALA A 207 8.17 16.40 -14.36
C ALA A 207 8.61 14.93 -14.21
N LEU A 208 8.06 14.07 -15.07
CA LEU A 208 8.35 12.63 -15.13
C LEU A 208 9.68 12.34 -15.83
N GLY A 209 10.29 11.19 -15.52
CA GLY A 209 11.62 10.83 -15.99
C GLY A 209 12.73 11.73 -15.44
N GLN A 210 12.53 12.38 -14.29
CA GLN A 210 13.48 13.32 -13.69
C GLN A 210 13.87 12.92 -12.28
N THR A 211 15.17 12.97 -11.99
CA THR A 211 15.68 12.67 -10.65
C THR A 211 16.06 13.96 -9.94
N VAL A 212 15.49 14.18 -8.74
CA VAL A 212 15.88 15.30 -7.88
C VAL A 212 17.34 15.16 -7.46
N SER A 213 18.13 16.20 -7.73
CA SER A 213 19.56 16.26 -7.43
C SER A 213 19.87 17.15 -6.22
N LYS A 214 19.05 18.18 -5.97
CA LYS A 214 19.26 19.15 -4.88
C LYS A 214 17.96 19.90 -4.54
N PHE A 215 17.76 20.19 -3.25
CA PHE A 215 16.85 21.22 -2.78
C PHE A 215 17.65 22.48 -2.47
N GLU A 216 17.28 23.60 -3.08
CA GLU A 216 17.97 24.88 -2.91
C GLU A 216 17.14 25.84 -2.07
N GLY A 217 17.80 26.47 -1.09
CA GLY A 217 17.20 27.37 -0.12
C GLY A 217 18.17 27.70 1.01
N THR A 218 17.78 28.64 1.88
CA THR A 218 18.58 29.01 3.05
C THR A 218 18.09 28.30 4.31
N ASN A 219 16.84 28.59 4.72
CA ASN A 219 16.16 27.92 5.84
C ASN A 219 15.02 27.02 5.35
N THR A 220 14.35 27.48 4.28
CA THR A 220 13.28 26.80 3.57
C THR A 220 13.70 26.61 2.12
N VAL A 221 13.23 25.53 1.49
CA VAL A 221 13.36 25.34 0.04
C VAL A 221 12.65 26.47 -0.69
N GLU A 222 13.30 26.93 -1.75
CA GLU A 222 12.82 27.92 -2.72
C GLU A 222 12.75 27.30 -4.12
N LYS A 223 13.56 26.26 -4.38
CA LYS A 223 13.66 25.58 -5.67
C LYS A 223 14.07 24.11 -5.53
N VAL A 224 13.48 23.24 -6.34
CA VAL A 224 13.90 21.85 -6.55
C VAL A 224 14.69 21.77 -7.85
N ILE A 225 15.89 21.21 -7.79
CA ILE A 225 16.76 20.98 -8.95
C ILE A 225 16.70 19.50 -9.31
N THR A 226 16.46 19.20 -10.58
CA THR A 226 16.55 17.84 -11.13
C THR A 226 17.73 17.73 -12.08
N ASP A 227 17.91 16.58 -12.70
CA ASP A 227 18.84 16.37 -13.80
C ASP A 227 18.39 17.02 -15.13
N LYS A 228 17.12 17.42 -15.26
CA LYS A 228 16.53 17.96 -16.50
C LYS A 228 15.91 19.36 -16.35
N GLY A 229 15.75 19.89 -15.14
CA GLY A 229 15.05 21.14 -14.90
C GLY A 229 15.19 21.71 -13.50
N GLU A 230 14.55 22.87 -13.30
CA GLU A 230 14.43 23.53 -12.01
C GLU A 230 13.01 24.02 -11.78
N TYR A 231 12.51 23.84 -10.55
CA TYR A 231 11.12 24.07 -10.21
C TYR A 231 11.02 24.93 -8.96
N ARG A 232 10.27 26.03 -9.01
CA ARG A 232 10.03 26.85 -7.81
C ARG A 232 9.20 26.04 -6.81
N ALA A 233 9.59 26.08 -5.54
CA ALA A 233 8.91 25.34 -4.49
C ALA A 233 8.85 26.16 -3.20
N ASP A 234 7.65 26.33 -2.67
CA ASP A 234 7.42 26.92 -1.36
C ASP A 234 7.15 25.81 -0.31
N LEU A 235 6.82 24.60 -0.77
CA LEU A 235 6.68 23.37 0.01
C LEU A 235 7.09 22.17 -0.85
N VAL A 236 7.82 21.22 -0.27
CA VAL A 236 8.12 19.93 -0.90
C VAL A 236 7.57 18.80 -0.05
N VAL A 237 6.91 17.82 -0.66
CA VAL A 237 6.46 16.59 0.03
C VAL A 237 7.10 15.36 -0.61
N MET A 238 7.89 14.63 0.18
CA MET A 238 8.63 13.44 -0.23
C MET A 238 7.77 12.17 -0.12
N CYS A 239 7.52 11.54 -1.26
CA CYS A 239 6.63 10.38 -1.45
C CYS A 239 7.30 9.23 -2.24
N ILE A 240 8.61 9.08 -2.14
CA ILE A 240 9.42 8.13 -2.95
C ILE A 240 9.46 6.68 -2.40
N GLY A 241 8.41 6.28 -1.67
CA GLY A 241 8.26 4.94 -1.11
C GLY A 241 8.78 4.76 0.31
N PHE A 242 8.66 3.52 0.79
CA PHE A 242 8.93 3.14 2.18
C PHE A 242 9.98 2.02 2.28
N ARG A 243 10.71 2.02 3.40
CA ARG A 243 11.59 0.93 3.80
C ARG A 243 11.09 0.28 5.10
N PRO A 244 11.21 -1.05 5.26
CA PRO A 244 10.95 -1.72 6.54
C PRO A 244 11.73 -1.07 7.68
N ASN A 245 11.07 -0.81 8.80
CA ASN A 245 11.68 -0.22 10.00
C ASN A 245 12.18 -1.32 10.93
N THR A 246 13.23 -2.02 10.51
CA THR A 246 13.66 -3.31 11.08
C THR A 246 15.14 -3.36 11.45
N GLU A 247 15.85 -2.24 11.42
CA GLU A 247 17.31 -2.20 11.66
C GLU A 247 17.71 -2.83 13.01
N LEU A 248 16.87 -2.69 14.05
CA LEU A 248 17.08 -3.29 15.38
C LEU A 248 17.25 -4.82 15.34
N PHE A 249 16.66 -5.49 14.35
CA PHE A 249 16.60 -6.96 14.27
C PHE A 249 17.58 -7.53 13.23
N LYS A 250 18.31 -6.67 12.53
CA LYS A 250 19.22 -7.07 11.46
C LYS A 250 20.34 -7.97 11.99
N GLY A 251 20.53 -9.11 11.33
CA GLY A 251 21.49 -10.13 11.75
C GLY A 251 21.02 -11.00 12.92
N GLN A 252 19.81 -10.75 13.47
CA GLN A 252 19.18 -11.60 14.48
C GLN A 252 18.01 -12.42 13.91
N ILE A 253 17.36 -11.92 12.85
CA ILE A 253 16.21 -12.54 12.17
C ILE A 253 16.46 -12.55 10.66
N ASP A 254 15.93 -13.56 9.96
CA ASP A 254 15.99 -13.66 8.50
C ASP A 254 15.18 -12.54 7.84
N MET A 255 15.77 -11.91 6.81
CA MET A 255 15.20 -10.76 6.12
C MET A 255 15.43 -10.84 4.61
N LEU A 256 14.54 -10.23 3.84
CA LEU A 256 14.80 -9.90 2.44
C LEU A 256 15.90 -8.84 2.33
N GLY A 257 16.49 -8.69 1.14
CA GLY A 257 17.58 -7.72 0.89
C GLY A 257 17.23 -6.25 1.19
N ASN A 258 15.94 -5.90 1.19
CA ASN A 258 15.47 -4.56 1.56
C ASN A 258 15.30 -4.34 3.08
N GLY A 259 15.44 -5.41 3.89
CA GLY A 259 15.27 -5.41 5.34
C GLY A 259 13.93 -5.96 5.84
N ALA A 260 13.01 -6.37 4.95
CA ALA A 260 11.71 -6.89 5.38
C ALA A 260 11.89 -8.25 6.06
N ILE A 261 11.37 -8.40 7.28
CA ILE A 261 11.43 -9.66 8.04
C ILE A 261 10.70 -10.76 7.27
N ILE A 262 11.34 -11.90 7.10
CA ILE A 262 10.71 -13.08 6.50
C ILE A 262 9.90 -13.78 7.60
N VAL A 263 8.64 -14.08 7.28
CA VAL A 263 7.74 -14.84 8.17
C VAL A 263 7.18 -16.05 7.45
N ASP A 264 6.84 -17.09 8.21
CA ASP A 264 6.08 -18.23 7.72
C ASP A 264 4.58 -17.91 7.59
N GLU A 265 3.78 -18.89 7.17
CA GLU A 265 2.32 -18.73 7.02
C GLU A 265 1.59 -18.46 8.35
N TYR A 266 2.25 -18.62 9.50
CA TYR A 266 1.70 -18.36 10.82
C TYR A 266 2.21 -17.06 11.45
N MET A 267 2.90 -16.23 10.65
CA MET A 267 3.51 -14.96 11.04
C MET A 267 4.70 -15.12 12.02
N GLN A 268 5.26 -16.33 12.11
CA GLN A 268 6.46 -16.62 12.90
C GLN A 268 7.69 -16.21 12.10
N THR A 269 8.67 -15.62 12.78
CA THR A 269 9.98 -15.33 12.18
C THR A 269 10.89 -16.57 12.20
N SER A 270 12.12 -16.46 11.72
CA SER A 270 13.13 -17.53 11.85
C SER A 270 13.50 -17.87 13.31
N VAL A 271 13.11 -17.02 14.27
CA VAL A 271 13.38 -17.21 15.70
C VAL A 271 12.10 -17.58 16.45
N LYS A 272 12.18 -18.65 17.24
CA LYS A 272 11.09 -19.12 18.09
C LYS A 272 10.60 -18.01 19.02
N ASP A 273 9.28 -17.94 19.20
CA ASP A 273 8.58 -16.97 20.07
C ASP A 273 8.64 -15.51 19.60
N VAL A 274 9.17 -15.26 18.40
CA VAL A 274 9.19 -13.94 17.74
C VAL A 274 8.33 -13.97 16.49
N TYR A 275 7.41 -13.02 16.41
CA TYR A 275 6.44 -12.84 15.33
C TYR A 275 6.62 -11.47 14.69
N ALA A 276 6.21 -11.32 13.42
CA ALA A 276 6.18 -10.02 12.76
C ALA A 276 4.93 -9.85 11.90
N ALA A 277 4.42 -8.61 11.82
CA ALA A 277 3.22 -8.30 11.03
C ALA A 277 3.22 -6.87 10.48
N GLY A 278 2.66 -6.70 9.27
CA GLY A 278 2.54 -5.42 8.58
C GLY A 278 3.82 -5.00 7.85
N ASP A 279 4.03 -3.70 7.69
CA ASP A 279 5.07 -3.17 6.79
C ASP A 279 6.52 -3.45 7.26
N CYS A 280 6.74 -4.11 8.40
CA CYS A 280 8.08 -4.57 8.78
C CYS A 280 8.46 -5.91 8.16
N CYS A 281 7.51 -6.65 7.58
CA CYS A 281 7.74 -7.99 7.04
C CYS A 281 7.36 -8.14 5.57
N ALA A 282 7.89 -9.19 4.96
CA ALA A 282 7.48 -9.66 3.65
C ALA A 282 6.12 -10.36 3.73
N VAL A 283 5.43 -10.43 2.60
CA VAL A 283 4.18 -11.17 2.42
C VAL A 283 4.36 -12.25 1.36
N TYR A 284 3.63 -13.35 1.48
CA TYR A 284 3.55 -14.32 0.40
C TYR A 284 2.65 -13.81 -0.71
N TYR A 285 3.23 -13.54 -1.89
CA TYR A 285 2.52 -12.95 -3.02
C TYR A 285 2.00 -14.03 -3.95
N ASN A 286 0.68 -14.22 -4.01
CA ASN A 286 0.05 -15.38 -4.66
C ASN A 286 0.25 -15.41 -6.18
N ALA A 287 0.43 -14.25 -6.82
CA ALA A 287 0.66 -14.18 -8.25
C ALA A 287 2.00 -14.84 -8.63
N THR A 288 3.08 -14.53 -7.91
CA THR A 288 4.43 -15.08 -8.16
C THR A 288 4.77 -16.31 -7.33
N LYS A 289 3.99 -16.58 -6.28
CA LYS A 289 4.25 -17.64 -5.28
C LYS A 289 5.57 -17.44 -4.54
N GLN A 290 5.99 -16.19 -4.36
CA GLN A 290 7.25 -15.81 -3.69
C GLN A 290 7.01 -14.74 -2.61
N PRO A 291 7.93 -14.60 -1.63
CA PRO A 291 7.95 -13.45 -0.73
C PRO A 291 8.11 -12.13 -1.50
N ALA A 292 7.30 -11.13 -1.16
CA ALA A 292 7.38 -9.79 -1.71
C ALA A 292 7.21 -8.74 -0.60
N TYR A 293 7.60 -7.50 -0.88
CA TYR A 293 7.38 -6.37 0.02
C TYR A 293 6.23 -5.50 -0.48
N ILE A 294 5.06 -5.64 0.15
CA ILE A 294 3.81 -4.95 -0.23
C ILE A 294 3.23 -4.28 1.01
N PRO A 295 3.65 -3.04 1.34
CA PRO A 295 3.25 -2.34 2.55
C PRO A 295 1.85 -1.72 2.40
N LEU A 296 0.83 -2.51 2.70
CA LEU A 296 -0.58 -2.09 2.65
C LEU A 296 -1.26 -2.34 4.00
N ALA A 297 -2.14 -1.42 4.41
CA ALA A 297 -2.93 -1.57 5.63
C ALA A 297 -3.76 -2.88 5.64
N THR A 298 -4.19 -3.33 4.46
CA THR A 298 -4.85 -4.62 4.25
C THR A 298 -4.02 -5.81 4.76
N ASN A 299 -2.71 -5.81 4.50
CA ASN A 299 -1.79 -6.81 5.01
C ASN A 299 -1.58 -6.63 6.52
N ALA A 300 -1.36 -5.40 6.97
CA ALA A 300 -1.13 -5.11 8.39
C ALA A 300 -2.24 -5.66 9.32
N VAL A 301 -3.51 -5.40 8.99
CA VAL A 301 -4.65 -5.85 9.81
C VAL A 301 -4.81 -7.37 9.78
N ARG A 302 -4.67 -8.01 8.60
CA ARG A 302 -4.76 -9.47 8.44
C ARG A 302 -3.64 -10.18 9.18
N MET A 303 -2.39 -9.73 8.99
CA MET A 303 -1.21 -10.30 9.64
C MET A 303 -1.26 -10.11 11.15
N GLY A 304 -1.65 -8.93 11.65
CA GLY A 304 -1.81 -8.70 13.09
C GLY A 304 -2.85 -9.63 13.72
N THR A 305 -3.98 -9.83 13.03
CA THR A 305 -5.00 -10.83 13.44
C THR A 305 -4.40 -12.24 13.50
N LEU A 306 -3.67 -12.65 12.47
CA LEU A 306 -3.05 -13.97 12.40
C LEU A 306 -1.98 -14.20 13.48
N VAL A 307 -1.18 -13.18 13.82
CA VAL A 307 -0.23 -13.27 14.93
C VAL A 307 -0.94 -13.67 16.22
N ALA A 308 -2.08 -13.06 16.53
CA ALA A 308 -2.85 -13.41 17.73
C ALA A 308 -3.35 -14.87 17.69
N HIS A 309 -3.93 -15.30 16.58
CA HIS A 309 -4.41 -16.68 16.42
C HIS A 309 -3.29 -17.72 16.51
N ASN A 310 -2.06 -17.36 16.16
CA ASN A 310 -0.91 -18.26 16.09
C ASN A 310 0.11 -18.08 17.23
N LEU A 311 -0.20 -17.24 18.23
CA LEU A 311 0.75 -16.78 19.25
C LEU A 311 1.31 -17.90 20.15
N VAL A 312 0.51 -18.94 20.40
CA VAL A 312 0.90 -20.09 21.24
C VAL A 312 1.19 -21.32 20.37
N THR A 313 0.30 -21.64 19.44
CA THR A 313 0.43 -22.74 18.48
C THR A 313 -0.03 -22.29 17.09
N PRO A 314 0.52 -22.84 16.01
CA PRO A 314 -0.01 -22.64 14.66
C PRO A 314 -1.46 -23.11 14.55
N VAL A 315 -2.39 -22.21 14.20
CA VAL A 315 -3.84 -22.50 14.09
C VAL A 315 -4.39 -22.06 12.74
N LEU A 316 -4.03 -20.86 12.28
CA LEU A 316 -4.60 -20.25 11.08
C LEU A 316 -3.48 -19.78 10.14
N ALA A 317 -3.36 -20.42 8.98
CA ALA A 317 -2.37 -20.06 7.97
C ALA A 317 -2.78 -18.80 7.18
N HIS A 318 -1.81 -17.99 6.81
CA HIS A 318 -1.97 -16.81 5.97
C HIS A 318 -2.20 -17.23 4.52
N PRO A 319 -3.31 -16.82 3.88
CA PRO A 319 -3.66 -17.26 2.52
C PRO A 319 -2.86 -16.55 1.41
N GLY A 320 -1.70 -15.98 1.73
CA GLY A 320 -1.01 -14.99 0.90
C GLY A 320 -1.82 -13.70 0.64
N THR A 321 -1.34 -12.89 -0.28
CA THR A 321 -2.00 -11.65 -0.75
C THR A 321 -1.86 -11.50 -2.25
N GLN A 322 -2.78 -10.74 -2.85
CA GLN A 322 -2.70 -10.32 -4.24
C GLN A 322 -2.23 -8.86 -4.39
N GLY A 323 -1.91 -8.17 -3.28
CA GLY A 323 -1.52 -6.76 -3.37
C GLY A 323 -2.63 -5.87 -3.93
N THR A 324 -3.89 -6.25 -3.72
CA THR A 324 -5.06 -5.53 -4.21
C THR A 324 -5.11 -4.11 -3.66
N SER A 325 -5.23 -3.14 -4.55
CA SER A 325 -5.25 -1.71 -4.24
C SER A 325 -6.15 -0.94 -5.20
N GLY A 326 -6.51 0.28 -4.83
CA GLY A 326 -7.29 1.17 -5.66
C GLY A 326 -7.17 2.62 -5.21
N LEU A 327 -7.59 3.51 -6.09
CA LEU A 327 -7.59 4.96 -5.94
C LEU A 327 -8.85 5.53 -6.55
N LYS A 328 -9.21 6.72 -6.10
CA LYS A 328 -10.05 7.63 -6.86
C LYS A 328 -9.28 8.92 -7.06
N ILE A 329 -9.01 9.29 -8.31
CA ILE A 329 -8.31 10.52 -8.68
C ILE A 329 -9.23 11.32 -9.60
N TYR A 330 -9.75 12.44 -9.11
CA TYR A 330 -10.84 13.19 -9.71
C TYR A 330 -12.05 12.29 -10.00
N ASP A 331 -12.41 12.14 -11.27
CA ASP A 331 -13.52 11.29 -11.70
C ASP A 331 -13.10 9.82 -11.91
N HIS A 332 -11.79 9.54 -12.05
CA HIS A 332 -11.29 8.21 -12.36
C HIS A 332 -11.28 7.31 -11.12
N ASN A 333 -12.09 6.25 -11.15
CA ASN A 333 -12.01 5.15 -10.18
C ASN A 333 -11.10 4.07 -10.75
N ILE A 334 -10.02 3.76 -10.05
CA ILE A 334 -8.94 2.89 -10.54
C ILE A 334 -8.67 1.81 -9.51
N ALA A 335 -8.55 0.55 -9.93
CA ALA A 335 -8.14 -0.52 -9.04
C ALA A 335 -7.32 -1.59 -9.76
N SER A 336 -6.45 -2.27 -9.03
CA SER A 336 -5.66 -3.39 -9.52
C SER A 336 -5.47 -4.48 -8.47
N THR A 337 -5.24 -5.70 -8.95
CA THR A 337 -4.91 -6.87 -8.13
C THR A 337 -3.93 -7.75 -8.89
N GLY A 338 -3.04 -8.41 -8.17
CA GLY A 338 -2.01 -9.25 -8.79
C GLY A 338 -1.02 -8.44 -9.61
N LEU A 339 -0.49 -9.06 -10.66
CA LEU A 339 0.57 -8.51 -11.49
C LEU A 339 0.02 -7.76 -12.71
N THR A 340 0.65 -6.64 -13.05
CA THR A 340 0.57 -6.10 -14.41
C THR A 340 1.30 -7.02 -15.40
N GLU A 341 1.06 -6.85 -16.70
CA GLU A 341 1.77 -7.64 -17.73
C GLU A 341 3.28 -7.38 -17.70
N SER A 342 3.65 -6.11 -17.54
CA SER A 342 5.03 -5.66 -17.39
C SER A 342 5.70 -6.26 -16.16
N ALA A 343 5.04 -6.22 -15.00
CA ALA A 343 5.58 -6.77 -13.75
C ALA A 343 5.66 -8.30 -13.77
N ALA A 344 4.68 -8.98 -14.38
CA ALA A 344 4.70 -10.43 -14.52
C ALA A 344 5.87 -10.91 -15.39
N THR A 345 6.13 -10.22 -16.50
CA THR A 345 7.26 -10.50 -17.39
C THR A 345 8.59 -10.31 -16.67
N LEU A 346 8.74 -9.20 -15.92
CA LEU A 346 9.93 -8.93 -15.11
C LEU A 346 10.13 -9.96 -13.99
N ALA A 347 9.05 -10.54 -13.48
CA ALA A 347 9.08 -11.62 -12.50
C ALA A 347 9.37 -13.00 -13.13
N GLY A 348 9.58 -13.09 -14.45
CA GLY A 348 9.91 -14.32 -15.16
C GLY A 348 8.71 -15.22 -15.45
N LEU A 349 7.47 -14.72 -15.36
CA LEU A 349 6.28 -15.47 -15.73
C LEU A 349 5.99 -15.33 -17.23
N SER A 350 5.68 -16.44 -17.89
CA SER A 350 5.15 -16.45 -19.26
C SER A 350 3.66 -16.13 -19.23
N VAL A 351 3.33 -14.86 -19.48
CA VAL A 351 1.96 -14.35 -19.43
C VAL A 351 1.50 -13.81 -20.77
N ASP A 352 0.18 -13.77 -20.93
CA ASP A 352 -0.48 -12.91 -21.90
C ASP A 352 -1.60 -12.12 -21.21
N SER A 353 -2.19 -11.17 -21.93
CA SER A 353 -3.26 -10.33 -21.44
C SER A 353 -4.41 -10.17 -22.43
N ALA A 354 -5.60 -9.92 -21.89
CA ALA A 354 -6.78 -9.51 -22.63
C ALA A 354 -7.27 -8.17 -22.10
N TYR A 355 -7.77 -7.32 -23.00
CA TYR A 355 -8.27 -5.99 -22.69
C TYR A 355 -9.65 -5.82 -23.31
N ILE A 356 -10.56 -5.20 -22.57
CA ILE A 356 -11.84 -4.74 -23.08
C ILE A 356 -12.04 -3.27 -22.71
N GLU A 357 -12.75 -2.58 -23.59
CA GLU A 357 -13.35 -1.28 -23.34
C GLU A 357 -14.79 -1.37 -23.81
N ASP A 358 -15.75 -1.21 -22.90
CA ASP A 358 -17.17 -1.33 -23.23
C ASP A 358 -18.01 -0.45 -22.31
N GLN A 359 -19.25 -0.18 -22.71
CA GLN A 359 -20.28 0.29 -21.81
C GLN A 359 -20.61 -0.80 -20.79
N TYR A 360 -20.54 -0.48 -19.50
CA TYR A 360 -20.71 -1.51 -18.46
C TYR A 360 -22.12 -2.12 -18.44
N ARG A 361 -23.13 -1.37 -18.92
CA ARG A 361 -24.54 -1.78 -19.03
C ARG A 361 -25.12 -1.48 -20.41
N PRO A 362 -26.31 -2.00 -20.77
CA PRO A 362 -26.90 -1.81 -22.09
C PRO A 362 -27.08 -0.34 -22.48
N GLU A 363 -26.88 -0.05 -23.76
CA GLU A 363 -26.84 1.30 -24.33
C GLU A 363 -28.20 2.02 -24.31
N PHE A 364 -29.30 1.28 -24.13
CA PHE A 364 -30.63 1.87 -23.96
C PHE A 364 -30.86 2.50 -22.57
N MET A 365 -29.92 2.31 -21.63
CA MET A 365 -30.01 2.89 -20.28
C MET A 365 -29.64 4.38 -20.31
N PRO A 366 -30.34 5.23 -19.51
CA PRO A 366 -30.21 6.68 -19.60
C PRO A 366 -28.86 7.22 -19.11
N GLU A 367 -28.24 6.57 -18.12
CA GLU A 367 -26.86 6.88 -17.71
C GLU A 367 -25.99 5.68 -18.06
N ASN A 368 -24.73 5.88 -18.38
CA ASN A 368 -23.80 4.79 -18.66
C ASN A 368 -22.37 5.30 -18.50
N ALA A 369 -21.41 4.39 -18.43
CA ALA A 369 -20.00 4.73 -18.35
C ALA A 369 -19.18 3.66 -19.08
N LEU A 370 -18.03 4.09 -19.60
CA LEU A 370 -17.04 3.14 -20.11
C LEU A 370 -16.34 2.46 -18.95
N ILE A 371 -16.17 1.15 -19.04
CA ILE A 371 -15.25 0.37 -18.22
C ILE A 371 -14.11 -0.09 -19.11
N GLN A 372 -12.88 0.22 -18.69
CA GLN A 372 -11.68 -0.36 -19.26
C GLN A 372 -11.16 -1.41 -18.28
N LEU A 373 -10.97 -2.64 -18.76
CA LEU A 373 -10.57 -3.77 -17.92
C LEU A 373 -9.51 -4.59 -18.64
N LYS A 374 -8.39 -4.85 -17.96
CA LYS A 374 -7.34 -5.74 -18.42
C LYS A 374 -7.21 -6.93 -17.48
N LEU A 375 -7.11 -8.13 -18.05
CA LEU A 375 -6.85 -9.38 -17.34
C LEU A 375 -5.48 -9.92 -17.78
N VAL A 376 -4.64 -10.34 -16.83
CA VAL A 376 -3.33 -10.94 -17.06
C VAL A 376 -3.34 -12.39 -16.58
N TYR A 377 -2.89 -13.32 -17.42
CA TYR A 377 -2.93 -14.75 -17.16
C TYR A 377 -1.69 -15.48 -17.68
N GLU A 378 -1.36 -16.63 -17.07
CA GLU A 378 -0.27 -17.51 -17.52
C GLU A 378 -0.64 -18.22 -18.82
N ILE A 379 0.27 -18.25 -19.80
CA ILE A 379 0.01 -18.86 -21.12
C ILE A 379 -0.19 -20.38 -21.02
N GLU A 380 0.61 -21.07 -20.19
CA GLU A 380 0.57 -22.54 -20.16
C GLU A 380 -0.58 -23.09 -19.32
N THR A 381 -0.89 -22.44 -18.20
CA THR A 381 -1.86 -22.93 -17.21
C THR A 381 -3.20 -22.23 -17.29
N HIS A 382 -3.26 -21.11 -18.02
CA HIS A 382 -4.40 -20.20 -18.09
C HIS A 382 -4.81 -19.60 -16.74
N ARG A 383 -3.97 -19.74 -15.70
CA ARG A 383 -4.21 -19.19 -14.36
C ARG A 383 -4.17 -17.66 -14.42
N ILE A 384 -5.18 -17.03 -13.84
CA ILE A 384 -5.23 -15.58 -13.68
C ILE A 384 -4.18 -15.14 -12.66
N VAL A 385 -3.38 -14.14 -13.02
CA VAL A 385 -2.30 -13.60 -12.17
C VAL A 385 -2.43 -12.10 -11.90
N GLY A 386 -3.30 -11.39 -12.60
CA GLY A 386 -3.62 -10.01 -12.28
C GLY A 386 -4.76 -9.41 -13.09
N ALA A 387 -5.24 -8.26 -12.66
CA ALA A 387 -6.21 -7.44 -13.38
C ALA A 387 -6.11 -5.96 -12.99
N GLN A 388 -6.57 -5.09 -13.90
CA GLN A 388 -6.60 -3.64 -13.73
C GLN A 388 -7.91 -3.09 -14.30
N VAL A 389 -8.53 -2.14 -13.62
CA VAL A 389 -9.76 -1.46 -14.05
C VAL A 389 -9.63 0.05 -13.90
N ILE A 390 -10.18 0.81 -14.85
CA ILE A 390 -10.43 2.26 -14.74
C ILE A 390 -11.81 2.60 -15.32
N SER A 391 -12.55 3.47 -14.63
CA SER A 391 -13.84 3.99 -15.07
C SER A 391 -14.27 5.22 -14.25
N ASP A 392 -15.06 6.11 -14.86
CA ASP A 392 -15.70 7.23 -14.14
C ASP A 392 -16.81 6.74 -13.19
N ALA A 393 -17.35 5.54 -13.44
CA ALA A 393 -18.24 4.84 -12.51
C ALA A 393 -17.45 3.87 -11.64
N ASP A 394 -17.90 3.67 -10.39
CA ASP A 394 -17.17 2.83 -9.44
C ASP A 394 -17.33 1.33 -9.74
N PHE A 395 -16.35 0.78 -10.46
CA PHE A 395 -16.17 -0.66 -10.69
C PHE A 395 -15.00 -1.25 -9.89
N THR A 396 -14.48 -0.55 -8.88
CA THR A 396 -13.31 -1.01 -8.11
C THR A 396 -13.56 -2.36 -7.42
N GLN A 397 -14.82 -2.66 -7.06
CA GLN A 397 -15.19 -3.94 -6.46
C GLN A 397 -15.00 -5.14 -7.41
N ALA A 398 -14.97 -4.94 -8.73
CA ALA A 398 -14.67 -6.00 -9.70
C ALA A 398 -13.29 -6.62 -9.46
N ILE A 399 -12.34 -5.80 -9.01
CA ILE A 399 -10.98 -6.24 -8.69
C ILE A 399 -10.94 -7.13 -7.44
N ASN A 400 -11.84 -6.94 -6.48
CA ASN A 400 -11.95 -7.87 -5.34
C ASN A 400 -12.41 -9.26 -5.81
N THR A 401 -13.32 -9.34 -6.78
CA THR A 401 -13.73 -10.62 -7.40
C THR A 401 -12.54 -11.31 -8.06
N ILE A 402 -11.74 -10.58 -8.83
CA ILE A 402 -10.53 -11.15 -9.43
C ILE A 402 -9.50 -11.57 -8.36
N SER A 403 -9.36 -10.80 -7.27
CA SER A 403 -8.49 -11.15 -6.14
C SER A 403 -8.85 -12.52 -5.54
N VAL A 404 -10.15 -12.82 -5.43
CA VAL A 404 -10.65 -14.14 -5.02
C VAL A 404 -10.32 -15.20 -6.06
N GLY A 405 -10.49 -14.89 -7.35
CA GLY A 405 -10.09 -15.78 -8.45
C GLY A 405 -8.61 -16.16 -8.38
N ILE A 406 -7.71 -15.18 -8.22
CA ILE A 406 -6.27 -15.42 -8.08
C ILE A 406 -5.96 -16.26 -6.84
N ALA A 407 -6.62 -15.98 -5.69
CA ALA A 407 -6.44 -16.75 -4.46
C ALA A 407 -6.80 -18.24 -4.63
N ASN A 408 -7.73 -18.55 -5.55
CA ASN A 408 -8.17 -19.90 -5.85
C ASN A 408 -7.52 -20.50 -7.11
N ASN A 409 -6.46 -19.88 -7.64
CA ASN A 409 -5.79 -20.28 -8.88
C ASN A 409 -6.78 -20.45 -10.07
N MET A 410 -7.80 -19.60 -10.11
CA MET A 410 -8.84 -19.63 -11.14
C MET A 410 -8.25 -19.38 -12.53
N THR A 411 -8.77 -20.10 -13.52
CA THR A 411 -8.38 -19.97 -14.93
C THR A 411 -9.29 -18.98 -15.68
N ILE A 412 -8.84 -18.52 -16.85
CA ILE A 412 -9.67 -17.67 -17.73
C ILE A 412 -10.95 -18.41 -18.16
N GLU A 413 -10.92 -19.73 -18.39
CA GLU A 413 -12.11 -20.52 -18.75
C GLU A 413 -13.14 -20.54 -17.62
N GLN A 414 -12.67 -20.73 -16.38
CA GLN A 414 -13.53 -20.70 -15.21
C GLN A 414 -14.16 -19.31 -15.06
N LEU A 415 -13.40 -18.24 -15.24
CA LEU A 415 -13.93 -16.87 -15.12
C LEU A 415 -14.93 -16.55 -16.23
N ALA A 416 -14.65 -16.99 -17.47
CA ALA A 416 -15.52 -16.77 -18.62
C ALA A 416 -16.93 -17.36 -18.44
N LEU A 417 -17.05 -18.46 -17.69
CA LEU A 417 -18.31 -19.18 -17.49
C LEU A 417 -18.85 -19.09 -16.06
N THR A 418 -18.21 -18.31 -15.19
CA THR A 418 -18.71 -18.08 -13.83
C THR A 418 -20.04 -17.34 -13.84
N ASP A 419 -20.98 -17.84 -13.05
CA ASP A 419 -22.31 -17.26 -12.90
C ASP A 419 -22.24 -15.90 -12.19
N PHE A 420 -22.48 -14.83 -12.97
CA PHE A 420 -22.75 -13.49 -12.46
C PHE A 420 -24.20 -13.14 -12.76
N PHE A 421 -24.90 -12.56 -11.78
CA PHE A 421 -26.26 -12.09 -12.00
C PHE A 421 -26.31 -11.06 -13.14
N PHE A 422 -27.46 -10.99 -13.82
CA PHE A 422 -27.74 -9.98 -14.82
C PHE A 422 -28.95 -9.15 -14.42
N GLN A 423 -28.80 -7.83 -14.48
CA GLN A 423 -29.94 -6.91 -14.52
C GLN A 423 -29.49 -5.60 -15.21
N PRO A 424 -30.26 -5.04 -16.16
CA PRO A 424 -29.84 -3.90 -17.00
C PRO A 424 -29.39 -2.62 -16.27
N HIS A 425 -29.78 -2.39 -15.02
CA HIS A 425 -29.28 -1.27 -14.22
C HIS A 425 -27.82 -1.46 -13.80
N TYR A 426 -27.33 -2.69 -13.72
CA TYR A 426 -26.02 -3.01 -13.18
C TYR A 426 -25.03 -3.52 -14.24
N ASN A 427 -25.49 -4.30 -15.22
CA ASN A 427 -24.59 -4.91 -16.20
C ASN A 427 -25.33 -5.42 -17.46
N LYS A 428 -24.54 -5.86 -18.46
CA LYS A 428 -24.99 -6.61 -19.64
C LYS A 428 -25.26 -8.09 -19.29
N PRO A 429 -26.01 -8.85 -20.13
CA PRO A 429 -26.24 -10.29 -19.90
C PRO A 429 -24.97 -11.13 -19.77
N VAL A 430 -23.90 -10.71 -20.45
CA VAL A 430 -22.54 -11.18 -20.21
C VAL A 430 -21.85 -10.12 -19.37
N ASN A 431 -21.45 -10.47 -18.15
CA ASN A 431 -20.76 -9.52 -17.27
C ASN A 431 -19.40 -9.14 -17.89
N TYR A 432 -18.94 -7.91 -17.69
CA TYR A 432 -17.64 -7.44 -18.18
C TYR A 432 -16.46 -8.33 -17.71
N LEU A 433 -16.54 -8.96 -16.53
CA LEU A 433 -15.57 -9.95 -16.06
C LEU A 433 -15.59 -11.24 -16.89
N ASN A 434 -16.78 -11.72 -17.31
CA ASN A 434 -16.89 -12.85 -18.22
C ASN A 434 -16.36 -12.46 -19.62
N GLN A 435 -16.70 -11.25 -20.08
CA GLN A 435 -16.33 -10.75 -21.40
C GLN A 435 -14.81 -10.65 -21.60
N VAL A 436 -14.08 -10.09 -20.63
CA VAL A 436 -12.61 -10.01 -20.74
C VAL A 436 -11.96 -11.41 -20.74
N ALA A 437 -12.54 -12.36 -20.01
CA ALA A 437 -12.07 -13.75 -19.99
C ALA A 437 -12.39 -14.49 -21.30
N LEU A 438 -13.56 -14.24 -21.90
CA LEU A 438 -13.90 -14.75 -23.24
C LEU A 438 -12.96 -14.18 -24.32
N GLU A 439 -12.56 -12.90 -24.21
CA GLU A 439 -11.56 -12.31 -25.10
C GLU A 439 -10.19 -12.98 -24.94
N ALA A 440 -9.78 -13.28 -23.70
CA ALA A 440 -8.58 -14.08 -23.43
C ALA A 440 -8.64 -15.46 -24.10
N MET A 441 -9.74 -16.20 -23.95
CA MET A 441 -9.93 -17.51 -24.59
C MET A 441 -9.92 -17.43 -26.13
N ALA A 442 -10.52 -16.39 -26.69
CA ALA A 442 -10.54 -16.17 -28.14
C ALA A 442 -9.12 -15.87 -28.67
N LYS A 443 -8.31 -15.14 -27.90
CA LYS A 443 -6.90 -14.87 -28.22
C LYS A 443 -6.08 -16.15 -28.25
N GLU A 444 -6.18 -17.01 -27.24
CA GLU A 444 -5.47 -18.30 -27.19
C GLU A 444 -5.90 -19.25 -28.31
N SER A 445 -7.20 -19.34 -28.58
CA SER A 445 -7.74 -20.17 -29.67
C SER A 445 -7.18 -19.76 -31.05
N LYS A 446 -6.99 -18.46 -31.28
CA LYS A 446 -6.39 -17.94 -32.53
C LYS A 446 -4.90 -18.30 -32.66
N LYS A 447 -4.16 -18.45 -31.55
CA LYS A 447 -2.74 -18.86 -31.59
C LYS A 447 -2.60 -20.33 -31.97
N VAL A 448 -3.39 -21.20 -31.34
CA VAL A 448 -3.41 -22.65 -31.65
C VAL A 448 -3.77 -22.90 -33.12
N ASN A 449 -4.77 -22.19 -33.64
CA ASN A 449 -5.17 -22.30 -35.06
C ASN A 449 -4.09 -21.79 -36.04
N LYS A 450 -3.22 -20.85 -35.64
CA LYS A 450 -2.10 -20.40 -36.48
C LYS A 450 -0.93 -21.39 -36.50
N GLU A 451 -0.71 -22.10 -35.41
CA GLU A 451 0.37 -23.10 -35.31
C GLU A 451 0.02 -24.44 -35.98
N THR A 452 -1.28 -24.72 -36.15
CA THR A 452 -1.80 -26.00 -36.68
C THR A 452 -2.11 -26.00 -38.18
N VAL A 453 -2.01 -24.85 -38.86
CA VAL A 453 -2.17 -24.75 -40.31
C VAL A 453 -0.78 -24.68 -40.96
N PRO A 454 -0.29 -25.76 -41.61
CA PRO A 454 0.97 -25.69 -42.35
C PRO A 454 0.84 -24.73 -43.55
N ALA A 455 1.91 -23.97 -43.80
CA ALA A 455 2.02 -22.99 -44.88
C ALA A 455 1.86 -23.59 -46.29
#